data_AF-A0A4Y2G6X7-F1
#
_entry.id   AF-A0A4Y2G6X7-F1
#
_cell.length_a   1.000
_cell.length_b   1.000
_cell.length_c   1.000
_cell.angle_alpha   90.00
_cell.angle_beta   90.00
_cell.angle_gamma   90.00
#
_symmetry.space_group_name_H-M   'P 1'
#
loop_
_entity.id
_entity.type
_entity.pdbx_description
1 polymer ?
#
loop_
_entity_poly.entity_id
_entity_poly.type
_entity_poly.pdbx_seq_one_letter_code
_entity_poly.pdbx_strand_id
1 'polypeptide(L)'
;MPKNKERGRQYVCHVTPASGTDSDIAKCILKYLQDNYVDINELESIGCDGTAANTGWKNGVVRNIELKIQRPLQWFICLFHFNELPFKHLFGYLDGETTGQASFSGKIGKQLTYCEKLPIINFEAIELNEININKTYLSKDQQYLLDIVRAIQAEQCAPDLAVRDPGLLAHSRRLTCAIRVLGLLISQTSPTSELKMLVNYIMKTYSPVWFTIKR
;
A
#
# COMPACT_ATOMS: atom_id res chain seq x y z
N MET A 1 8.46 4.43 -11.52
CA MET A 1 8.11 3.61 -10.34
C MET A 1 9.12 2.49 -10.18
N PRO A 2 9.68 2.25 -8.98
CA PRO A 2 10.47 1.04 -8.74
C PRO A 2 9.51 -0.15 -8.79
N LYS A 3 9.76 -1.05 -9.73
CA LYS A 3 8.88 -2.18 -10.04
C LYS A 3 9.09 -3.25 -8.97
N ASN A 4 8.02 -3.64 -8.28
CA ASN A 4 8.00 -4.84 -7.44
C ASN A 4 8.27 -6.05 -8.35
N LYS A 5 9.52 -6.51 -8.39
CA LYS A 5 9.93 -7.68 -9.17
C LYS A 5 9.62 -8.91 -8.31
N GLU A 6 8.48 -9.53 -8.54
CA GLU A 6 8.17 -10.85 -7.95
C GLU A 6 9.15 -11.91 -8.49
N ARG A 7 9.47 -12.92 -7.67
CA ARG A 7 10.44 -13.96 -8.02
C ARG A 7 10.05 -14.66 -9.33
N GLY A 8 11.03 -14.83 -10.23
CA GLY A 8 10.82 -15.51 -11.51
C GLY A 8 10.05 -14.73 -12.56
N ARG A 9 9.62 -13.48 -12.30
CA ARG A 9 8.89 -12.68 -13.30
C ARG A 9 9.83 -11.83 -14.16
N GLN A 10 9.72 -12.00 -15.47
CA GLN A 10 10.34 -11.12 -16.45
C GLN A 10 9.44 -9.90 -16.65
N TYR A 11 10.06 -8.71 -16.58
CA TYR A 11 9.36 -7.50 -16.97
C TYR A 11 9.21 -7.49 -18.50
N VAL A 12 7.98 -7.48 -18.98
CA VAL A 12 7.67 -7.56 -20.42
C VAL A 12 7.71 -6.17 -21.07
N CYS A 13 6.87 -5.22 -20.63
CA CYS A 13 6.79 -3.90 -21.27
C CYS A 13 6.16 -2.80 -20.38
N HIS A 14 6.25 -1.55 -20.85
CA HIS A 14 5.44 -0.43 -20.37
C HIS A 14 4.60 0.09 -21.54
N VAL A 15 3.33 0.41 -21.28
CA VAL A 15 2.46 1.09 -22.23
C VAL A 15 1.90 2.33 -21.54
N THR A 16 1.96 3.47 -22.23
CA THR A 16 1.35 4.72 -21.78
C THR A 16 0.09 4.96 -22.60
N PRO A 17 -1.11 4.90 -21.99
CA PRO A 17 -2.34 5.18 -22.70
C PRO A 17 -2.47 6.67 -23.03
N ALA A 18 -3.20 6.99 -24.10
CA ALA A 18 -3.42 8.36 -24.53
C ALA A 18 -4.30 9.16 -23.54
N SER A 19 -5.14 8.46 -22.77
CA SER A 19 -5.94 9.04 -21.69
C SER A 19 -5.91 8.12 -20.46
N GLY A 20 -6.30 8.67 -19.31
CA GLY A 20 -6.47 7.91 -18.07
C GLY A 20 -7.81 7.17 -17.96
N THR A 21 -8.59 7.07 -19.04
CA THR A 21 -9.87 6.36 -19.00
C THR A 21 -9.65 4.85 -19.05
N ASP A 22 -10.48 4.13 -18.30
CA ASP A 22 -10.38 2.67 -18.19
C ASP A 22 -10.51 1.96 -19.55
N SER A 23 -11.33 2.51 -20.46
CA SER A 23 -11.50 1.98 -21.82
C SER A 23 -10.24 2.14 -22.66
N ASP A 24 -9.56 3.29 -22.55
CA ASP A 24 -8.32 3.52 -23.32
C ASP A 24 -7.16 2.70 -22.76
N ILE A 25 -7.09 2.51 -21.44
CA ILE A 25 -6.15 1.58 -20.82
C ILE A 25 -6.36 0.16 -21.38
N ALA A 26 -7.60 -0.33 -21.40
CA ALA A 26 -7.94 -1.64 -21.95
C ALA A 26 -7.54 -1.79 -23.43
N LYS A 27 -7.85 -0.79 -24.26
CA LYS A 27 -7.44 -0.77 -25.68
C LYS A 27 -5.93 -0.82 -25.84
N CYS A 28 -5.20 -0.05 -25.04
CA CYS A 28 -3.74 -0.01 -25.08
C CYS A 28 -3.12 -1.36 -24.70
N ILE A 29 -3.66 -2.04 -23.68
CA ILE A 29 -3.22 -3.39 -23.30
C ILE A 29 -3.45 -4.37 -24.45
N LEU A 30 -4.66 -4.41 -25.00
CA LEU A 30 -5.01 -5.32 -26.09
C LEU A 30 -4.20 -5.07 -27.36
N LYS A 31 -4.03 -3.81 -27.73
CA LYS A 31 -3.20 -3.41 -28.87
C LYS A 31 -1.76 -3.88 -28.67
N TYR A 32 -1.20 -3.69 -27.48
CA TYR A 32 0.14 -4.16 -27.16
C TYR A 32 0.27 -5.68 -27.35
N LEU A 33 -0.68 -6.47 -26.82
CA LEU A 33 -0.68 -7.92 -26.97
C LEU A 33 -0.69 -8.35 -28.45
N GLN A 34 -1.57 -7.73 -29.24
CA GLN A 34 -1.67 -7.98 -30.68
C GLN A 34 -0.39 -7.60 -31.44
N ASP A 35 0.18 -6.41 -31.16
CA ASP A 35 1.42 -5.93 -31.78
C ASP A 35 2.62 -6.83 -31.43
N ASN A 36 2.53 -7.63 -30.36
CA ASN A 36 3.55 -8.58 -29.92
C ASN A 36 3.16 -10.04 -30.21
N TYR A 37 2.23 -10.27 -31.14
CA TYR A 37 1.81 -11.59 -31.61
C TYR A 37 1.27 -12.51 -30.50
N VAL A 38 0.70 -11.94 -29.43
CA VAL A 38 -0.03 -12.69 -28.41
C VAL A 38 -1.48 -12.83 -28.83
N ASP A 39 -1.99 -14.06 -28.93
CA ASP A 39 -3.40 -14.29 -29.20
C ASP A 39 -4.24 -13.88 -27.98
N ILE A 40 -4.99 -12.79 -28.12
CA ILE A 40 -5.88 -12.29 -27.07
C ILE A 40 -7.00 -13.28 -26.73
N ASN A 41 -7.32 -14.23 -27.62
CA ASN A 41 -8.31 -15.28 -27.36
C ASN A 41 -7.78 -16.34 -26.40
N GLU A 42 -6.46 -16.50 -26.30
CA GLU A 42 -5.78 -17.41 -25.37
C GLU A 42 -5.51 -16.77 -24.00
N LEU A 43 -5.88 -15.50 -23.79
CA LEU A 43 -5.64 -14.80 -22.52
C LEU A 43 -6.46 -15.40 -21.37
N GLU A 44 -5.90 -16.25 -20.51
CA GLU A 44 -6.69 -16.91 -19.47
C GLU A 44 -6.96 -16.03 -18.24
N SER A 45 -6.03 -15.14 -17.92
CA SER A 45 -6.06 -14.40 -16.67
C SER A 45 -5.46 -13.00 -16.77
N ILE A 46 -5.87 -12.13 -15.84
CA ILE A 46 -5.33 -10.78 -15.71
C ILE A 46 -5.14 -10.41 -14.25
N GLY A 47 -3.97 -9.83 -13.95
CA GLY A 47 -3.64 -9.31 -12.63
C GLY A 47 -3.71 -7.78 -12.59
N CYS A 48 -4.30 -7.23 -11.54
CA CYS A 48 -4.40 -5.78 -11.35
C CYS A 48 -4.50 -5.39 -9.87
N ASP A 49 -4.40 -4.08 -9.58
CA ASP A 49 -4.78 -3.58 -8.27
C ASP A 49 -6.32 -3.62 -8.09
N GLY A 50 -6.77 -3.60 -6.83
CA GLY A 50 -8.19 -3.69 -6.50
C GLY A 50 -8.99 -2.40 -6.69
N THR A 51 -8.46 -1.38 -7.39
CA THR A 51 -9.20 -0.12 -7.56
C THR A 51 -10.43 -0.30 -8.46
N ALA A 52 -11.43 0.56 -8.27
CA ALA A 52 -12.65 0.55 -9.09
C ALA A 52 -12.36 0.83 -10.58
N ALA A 53 -11.28 1.54 -10.90
CA ALA A 53 -10.82 1.76 -12.28
C ALA A 53 -10.45 0.44 -12.96
N ASN A 54 -9.86 -0.51 -12.23
CA ASN A 54 -9.49 -1.81 -12.80
C ASN A 54 -10.62 -2.83 -12.72
N THR A 55 -11.33 -2.89 -11.59
CA THR A 55 -12.28 -3.97 -11.26
C THR A 55 -13.76 -3.58 -11.40
N GLY A 56 -14.06 -2.34 -11.78
CA GLY A 56 -15.42 -1.83 -11.88
C GLY A 56 -16.29 -2.58 -12.90
N TRP A 57 -17.52 -2.92 -12.53
CA TRP A 57 -18.41 -3.73 -13.36
C TRP A 57 -18.97 -3.01 -14.61
N LYS A 58 -19.03 -1.68 -14.60
CA LYS A 58 -19.51 -0.89 -15.77
C LYS A 58 -18.39 -0.59 -16.75
N ASN A 59 -17.29 -0.03 -16.24
CA ASN A 59 -16.22 0.54 -17.06
C ASN A 59 -14.83 0.09 -16.62
N GLY A 60 -14.68 -0.89 -15.71
CA GLY A 60 -13.36 -1.31 -15.28
C GLY A 60 -12.49 -1.81 -16.43
N VAL A 61 -11.18 -1.63 -16.34
CA VAL A 61 -10.22 -2.07 -17.36
C VAL A 61 -10.43 -3.55 -17.70
N VAL A 62 -10.52 -4.42 -16.68
CA VAL A 62 -10.72 -5.85 -16.89
C VAL A 62 -12.06 -6.13 -17.58
N ARG A 63 -13.12 -5.44 -17.17
CA ARG A 63 -14.44 -5.56 -17.80
C ARG A 63 -14.42 -5.19 -19.27
N ASN A 64 -13.73 -4.11 -19.64
CA ASN A 64 -13.59 -3.69 -21.04
C ASN A 64 -12.84 -4.74 -21.87
N ILE A 65 -11.82 -5.38 -21.29
CA ILE A 65 -11.09 -6.48 -21.93
C ILE A 65 -12.01 -7.67 -22.15
N GLU A 66 -12.73 -8.13 -21.12
CA GLU A 66 -13.69 -9.24 -21.20
C GLU A 66 -14.76 -9.02 -22.27
N LEU A 67 -15.30 -7.80 -22.36
CA LEU A 67 -16.27 -7.43 -23.40
C LEU A 67 -15.69 -7.52 -24.81
N LYS A 68 -14.40 -7.20 -24.98
CA LYS A 68 -13.72 -7.27 -26.27
C LYS A 68 -13.41 -8.71 -26.71
N ILE A 69 -13.02 -9.56 -25.77
CA ILE A 69 -12.74 -10.99 -26.02
C ILE A 69 -14.01 -11.87 -25.96
N GLN A 70 -15.13 -11.31 -25.53
CA GLN A 70 -16.44 -11.98 -25.39
C GLN A 70 -16.45 -13.18 -24.45
N ARG A 71 -15.61 -13.17 -23.41
CA ARG A 71 -15.58 -14.19 -22.36
C ARG A 71 -15.03 -13.66 -21.04
N PRO A 72 -15.34 -14.30 -19.90
CA PRO A 72 -14.74 -13.96 -18.63
C PRO A 72 -13.25 -14.32 -18.58
N LEU A 73 -12.50 -13.58 -17.76
CA LEU A 73 -11.11 -13.86 -17.39
C LEU A 73 -11.02 -14.31 -15.93
N GLN A 74 -9.97 -15.06 -15.59
CA GLN A 74 -9.60 -15.25 -14.19
C GLN A 74 -8.91 -13.99 -13.67
N TRP A 75 -9.40 -13.42 -12.56
CA TRP A 75 -8.87 -12.18 -11.99
C TRP A 75 -7.88 -12.48 -10.86
N PHE A 76 -6.70 -11.87 -10.93
CA PHE A 76 -5.70 -11.88 -9.85
C PHE A 76 -5.59 -10.49 -9.23
N ILE A 77 -6.34 -10.26 -8.15
CA ILE A 77 -6.39 -8.96 -7.50
C ILE A 77 -5.29 -8.83 -6.45
N CYS A 78 -4.57 -7.70 -6.47
CA CYS A 78 -3.49 -7.42 -5.54
C CYS A 78 -3.98 -7.36 -4.08
N LEU A 79 -3.60 -8.35 -3.27
CA LEU A 79 -3.94 -8.42 -1.85
C LEU A 79 -3.28 -7.31 -1.02
N PHE A 80 -2.08 -6.85 -1.39
CA PHE A 80 -1.45 -5.71 -0.73
C PHE A 80 -2.30 -4.46 -0.88
N HIS A 81 -2.79 -4.19 -2.09
CA HIS A 81 -3.65 -3.03 -2.31
C HIS A 81 -4.97 -3.17 -1.54
N PHE A 82 -5.52 -4.39 -1.47
CA PHE A 82 -6.70 -4.66 -0.66
C PHE A 82 -6.48 -4.34 0.83
N ASN A 83 -5.33 -4.70 1.40
CA ASN A 83 -4.98 -4.36 2.78
C ASN A 83 -4.80 -2.84 3.02
N GLU A 84 -4.38 -2.09 1.97
CA GLU A 84 -4.24 -0.64 2.03
C GLU A 84 -5.58 0.11 2.05
N LEU A 85 -6.66 -0.47 1.50
CA LEU A 85 -7.95 0.21 1.36
C LEU A 85 -8.62 0.51 2.70
N PRO A 86 -8.82 -0.42 3.65
CA PRO A 86 -9.46 -0.08 4.92
C PRO A 86 -8.60 0.86 5.76
N PHE A 87 -7.26 0.76 5.68
CA PHE A 87 -6.38 1.75 6.29
C PHE A 87 -6.62 3.15 5.72
N LYS A 88 -6.69 3.28 4.40
CA LYS A 88 -6.99 4.56 3.72
C LYS A 88 -8.33 5.12 4.17
N HIS A 89 -9.38 4.29 4.26
CA HIS A 89 -10.70 4.72 4.69
C HIS A 89 -10.71 5.19 6.15
N LEU A 90 -10.10 4.41 7.05
CA LEU A 90 -9.98 4.80 8.47
C LEU A 90 -9.19 6.09 8.64
N PHE A 91 -8.07 6.22 7.92
CA PHE A 91 -7.26 7.43 7.93
C PHE A 91 -8.06 8.64 7.44
N GLY A 92 -8.77 8.51 6.31
CA GLY A 92 -9.61 9.60 5.79
C GLY A 92 -10.76 9.97 6.73
N TYR A 93 -11.33 8.99 7.44
CA TYR A 93 -12.37 9.25 8.44
C TYR A 93 -11.84 10.04 9.64
N LEU A 94 -10.63 9.72 10.13
CA LEU A 94 -10.05 10.33 11.33
C LEU A 94 -9.32 11.65 11.07
N ASP A 95 -8.64 11.77 9.92
CA ASP A 95 -7.90 12.99 9.56
C ASP A 95 -8.74 13.96 8.71
N GLY A 96 -9.71 13.44 7.96
CA GLY A 96 -10.50 14.20 6.99
C GLY A 96 -10.07 13.94 5.55
N GLU A 97 -10.91 14.38 4.61
CA GLU A 97 -10.64 14.20 3.19
C GLU A 97 -9.43 15.04 2.75
N THR A 98 -8.57 14.43 1.93
CA THR A 98 -7.41 15.11 1.35
C THR A 98 -7.88 16.13 0.32
N THR A 99 -7.45 17.39 0.46
CA THR A 99 -7.82 18.48 -0.47
C THR A 99 -7.03 18.47 -1.78
N GLY A 100 -6.09 17.53 -1.96
CA GLY A 100 -5.28 17.39 -3.16
C GLY A 100 -4.38 16.15 -3.16
N GLN A 101 -3.68 15.92 -4.29
CA GLN A 101 -2.82 14.74 -4.52
C GLN A 101 -1.58 14.63 -3.60
N ALA A 102 -1.26 15.67 -2.82
CA ALA A 102 -0.10 15.68 -1.93
C ALA A 102 -0.34 16.31 -0.56
N SER A 103 -1.54 16.85 -0.28
CA SER A 103 -1.82 17.58 0.96
C SER A 103 -2.77 16.80 1.88
N PHE A 104 -2.42 16.75 3.16
CA PHE A 104 -3.32 16.35 4.24
C PHE A 104 -4.03 17.58 4.79
N SER A 105 -5.33 17.45 5.05
CA SER A 105 -6.15 18.53 5.60
C SER A 105 -6.17 18.50 7.13
N GLY A 106 -6.15 17.31 7.71
CA GLY A 106 -6.24 17.08 9.14
C GLY A 106 -4.96 17.25 9.93
N LYS A 107 -5.12 17.22 11.25
CA LYS A 107 -4.02 17.44 12.21
C LYS A 107 -3.01 16.28 12.17
N ILE A 108 -3.47 15.04 12.01
CA ILE A 108 -2.61 13.86 12.00
C ILE A 108 -1.77 13.88 10.73
N GLY A 109 -2.39 14.02 9.57
CA GLY A 109 -1.70 14.03 8.30
C GLY A 109 -0.71 15.20 8.16
N LYS A 110 -1.02 16.37 8.74
CA LYS A 110 -0.05 17.48 8.85
C LYS A 110 1.16 17.07 9.69
N GLN A 111 0.97 16.41 10.82
CA GLN A 111 2.06 15.92 11.68
C GLN A 111 2.94 14.89 10.96
N LEU A 112 2.36 14.05 10.10
CA LEU A 112 3.12 13.06 9.33
C LEU A 112 4.12 13.67 8.35
N THR A 113 4.00 14.95 7.98
CA THR A 113 4.93 15.59 7.02
C THR A 113 6.27 15.97 7.62
N TYR A 114 6.38 16.05 8.95
CA TYR A 114 7.60 16.43 9.67
C TYR A 114 7.96 15.45 10.79
N CYS A 115 7.22 14.33 10.91
CA CYS A 115 7.40 13.37 12.01
C CYS A 115 8.80 12.74 12.02
N GLU A 116 9.51 12.70 10.88
CA GLU A 116 10.87 12.18 10.79
C GLU A 116 11.92 13.01 11.57
N LYS A 117 11.57 14.24 11.96
CA LYS A 117 12.44 15.14 12.74
C LYS A 117 12.18 15.09 14.23
N LEU A 118 11.14 14.36 14.66
CA LEU A 118 10.76 14.31 16.06
C LEU A 118 11.67 13.32 16.80
N PRO A 119 12.09 13.64 18.03
CA PRO A 119 12.84 12.70 18.84
C PRO A 119 11.94 11.54 19.25
N ILE A 120 12.54 10.36 19.37
CA ILE A 120 11.88 9.24 20.03
C ILE A 120 11.86 9.50 21.53
N ILE A 121 10.70 9.27 22.13
CA ILE A 121 10.45 9.41 23.56
C ILE A 121 9.80 8.14 24.10
N ASN A 122 9.38 8.14 25.37
CA ASN A 122 8.71 6.99 25.96
C ASN A 122 7.33 6.76 25.33
N PHE A 123 6.99 5.50 25.09
CA PHE A 123 5.70 5.05 24.55
C PHE A 123 5.25 3.75 25.24
N GLU A 124 3.97 3.43 25.16
CA GLU A 124 3.37 2.23 25.74
C GLU A 124 3.37 1.05 24.74
N ALA A 125 3.52 -0.17 25.25
CA ALA A 125 3.40 -1.38 24.47
C ALA A 125 1.99 -1.52 23.89
N ILE A 126 1.93 -2.06 22.68
CA ILE A 126 0.68 -2.52 22.10
C ILE A 126 0.82 -4.01 21.79
N GLU A 127 -0.06 -4.79 22.40
CA GLU A 127 -0.13 -6.23 22.21
C GLU A 127 -0.35 -6.57 20.73
N LEU A 128 0.42 -7.55 20.27
CA LEU A 128 0.50 -7.97 18.89
C LEU A 128 0.72 -9.49 18.81
N ASN A 129 -0.03 -10.15 17.92
CA ASN A 129 0.22 -11.56 17.60
C ASN A 129 1.58 -11.75 16.92
N GLU A 130 2.23 -12.90 17.14
CA GLU A 130 3.55 -13.15 16.59
C GLU A 130 3.59 -13.06 15.05
N ILE A 131 4.44 -12.15 14.54
CA ILE A 131 4.72 -12.02 13.11
C ILE A 131 5.93 -12.88 12.77
N ASN A 132 5.66 -14.13 12.40
CA ASN A 132 6.66 -15.04 11.85
C ASN A 132 6.80 -14.82 10.33
N ILE A 133 7.93 -14.24 9.93
CA ILE A 133 8.29 -14.03 8.52
C ILE A 133 9.80 -14.11 8.29
N ASN A 134 10.19 -14.69 7.16
CA ASN A 134 11.57 -14.68 6.71
C ASN A 134 12.00 -13.28 6.24
N LYS A 135 12.99 -12.68 6.92
CA LYS A 135 13.48 -11.34 6.63
C LYS A 135 14.27 -11.22 5.31
N THR A 136 14.77 -12.32 4.74
CA THR A 136 15.70 -12.31 3.59
C THR A 136 15.15 -11.60 2.35
N TYR A 137 13.82 -11.53 2.18
CA TYR A 137 13.17 -10.98 0.97
C TYR A 137 12.31 -9.75 1.23
N LEU A 138 12.50 -9.07 2.36
CA LEU A 138 11.81 -7.83 2.67
C LEU A 138 12.49 -6.66 1.98
N SER A 139 11.69 -5.77 1.39
CA SER A 139 12.19 -4.47 0.96
C SER A 139 12.55 -3.61 2.17
N LYS A 140 13.29 -2.51 1.96
CA LYS A 140 13.65 -1.57 3.04
C LYS A 140 12.43 -1.09 3.83
N ASP A 141 11.37 -0.69 3.14
CA ASP A 141 10.13 -0.21 3.78
C ASP A 141 9.41 -1.33 4.55
N GLN A 142 9.40 -2.56 4.01
CA GLN A 142 8.80 -3.71 4.68
C GLN A 142 9.58 -4.11 5.94
N GLN A 143 10.91 -4.04 5.88
CA GLN A 143 11.77 -4.27 7.03
C GLN A 143 11.55 -3.18 8.09
N TYR A 144 11.39 -1.91 7.68
CA TYR A 144 11.04 -0.83 8.60
C TYR A 144 9.71 -1.13 9.29
N LEU A 145 8.64 -1.43 8.56
CA LEU A 145 7.35 -1.78 9.18
C LEU A 145 7.51 -2.90 10.22
N LEU A 146 8.30 -3.94 9.91
CA LEU A 146 8.53 -5.05 10.84
C LEU A 146 9.27 -4.60 12.10
N ASP A 147 10.33 -3.82 11.94
CA ASP A 147 11.18 -3.37 13.04
C ASP A 147 10.42 -2.41 13.98
N ILE A 148 9.66 -1.46 13.44
CA ILE A 148 8.90 -0.51 14.27
C ILE A 148 7.72 -1.15 14.99
N VAL A 149 7.03 -2.10 14.35
CA VAL A 149 5.96 -2.87 15.00
C VAL A 149 6.52 -3.70 16.17
N ARG A 150 7.69 -4.32 15.99
CA ARG A 150 8.37 -5.07 17.08
C ARG A 150 8.89 -4.14 18.19
N ALA A 151 9.38 -2.96 17.83
CA ALA A 151 9.83 -1.97 18.80
C ALA A 151 8.68 -1.50 19.71
N ILE A 152 7.52 -1.21 19.11
CA ILE A 152 6.30 -0.85 19.86
C ILE A 152 5.85 -2.00 20.75
N GLN A 153 5.82 -3.24 20.23
CA GLN A 153 5.46 -4.41 21.02
C GLN A 153 6.37 -4.63 22.24
N ALA A 154 7.67 -4.33 22.10
CA ALA A 154 8.67 -4.55 23.13
C ALA A 154 8.94 -3.34 24.04
N GLU A 155 8.25 -2.21 23.84
CA GLU A 155 8.56 -0.94 24.53
C GLU A 155 10.02 -0.48 24.37
N GLN A 156 10.66 -0.87 23.28
CA GLN A 156 12.09 -0.65 23.07
C GLN A 156 12.37 -0.27 21.62
N CYS A 157 12.86 0.95 21.42
CA CYS A 157 13.29 1.42 20.10
C CYS A 157 14.82 1.48 20.02
N ALA A 158 15.39 0.75 19.06
CA ALA A 158 16.82 0.77 18.81
C ALA A 158 17.26 2.13 18.20
N PRO A 159 18.47 2.64 18.53
CA PRO A 159 18.94 3.93 18.00
C PRO A 159 18.99 4.01 16.47
N ASP A 160 19.27 2.91 15.78
CA ASP A 160 19.30 2.86 14.31
C ASP A 160 17.90 2.98 13.70
N LEU A 161 16.88 2.45 14.38
CA LEU A 161 15.48 2.59 13.99
C LEU A 161 15.00 4.03 14.20
N ALA A 162 15.51 4.70 15.23
CA ALA A 162 15.14 6.07 15.58
C ALA A 162 15.50 7.11 14.51
N VAL A 163 16.61 6.90 13.80
CA VAL A 163 17.11 7.83 12.79
C VAL A 163 16.76 7.39 11.36
N ARG A 164 15.99 6.32 11.21
CA ARG A 164 15.69 5.72 9.90
C ARG A 164 14.68 6.58 9.14
N ASP A 165 15.05 7.03 7.95
CA ASP A 165 14.14 7.77 7.07
C ASP A 165 13.01 6.84 6.56
N PRO A 166 11.73 7.13 6.86
CA PRO A 166 10.60 6.35 6.36
C PRO A 166 10.34 6.57 4.84
N GLY A 167 11.07 7.50 4.21
CA GLY A 167 10.93 7.85 2.81
C GLY A 167 9.84 8.90 2.58
N LEU A 168 9.75 9.37 1.33
CA LEU A 168 8.80 10.40 0.93
C LEU A 168 7.34 9.93 1.07
N LEU A 169 6.54 10.74 1.77
CA LEU A 169 5.12 10.51 1.92
C LEU A 169 4.41 10.82 0.59
N ALA A 170 3.76 9.80 0.03
CA ALA A 170 2.93 9.94 -1.16
C ALA A 170 1.61 9.19 -0.94
N HIS A 171 0.49 9.74 -1.43
CA HIS A 171 -0.85 9.13 -1.24
C HIS A 171 -0.99 7.73 -1.85
N SER A 172 -0.14 7.39 -2.82
CA SER A 172 -0.03 6.07 -3.44
C SER A 172 0.79 5.07 -2.63
N ARG A 173 1.55 5.50 -1.63
CA ARG A 173 2.43 4.65 -0.80
C ARG A 173 1.89 4.58 0.63
N ARG A 174 0.89 3.74 0.84
CA ARG A 174 0.21 3.63 2.14
C ARG A 174 1.07 2.96 3.20
N LEU A 175 2.00 2.08 2.80
CA LEU A 175 3.02 1.51 3.69
C LEU A 175 3.84 2.60 4.40
N THR A 176 4.36 3.59 3.67
CA THR A 176 5.10 4.73 4.23
C THR A 176 4.24 5.54 5.19
N CYS A 177 2.97 5.74 4.86
CA CYS A 177 2.03 6.42 5.75
C CYS A 177 1.83 5.64 7.06
N ALA A 178 1.64 4.32 7.00
CA ALA A 178 1.52 3.48 8.19
C ALA A 178 2.78 3.54 9.06
N ILE A 179 3.97 3.45 8.45
CA ILE A 179 5.26 3.59 9.17
C ILE A 179 5.36 4.95 9.86
N ARG A 180 5.02 6.04 9.16
CA ARG A 180 5.03 7.39 9.73
C ARG A 180 4.02 7.56 10.87
N VAL A 181 2.85 6.93 10.79
CA VAL A 181 1.87 6.93 11.89
C VAL A 181 2.42 6.23 13.13
N LEU A 182 3.10 5.09 12.97
CA LEU A 182 3.77 4.40 14.08
C LEU A 182 4.95 5.23 14.62
N GLY A 183 5.72 5.88 13.75
CA GLY A 183 6.80 6.80 14.13
C GLY A 183 6.30 8.01 14.91
N LEU A 184 5.14 8.52 14.55
CA LEU A 184 4.50 9.63 15.26
C LEU A 184 4.08 9.23 16.68
N LEU A 185 3.57 8.00 16.88
CA LEU A 185 3.23 7.48 18.20
C LEU A 185 4.45 7.50 19.14
N ILE A 186 5.56 6.92 18.71
CA ILE A 186 6.78 6.80 19.52
C ILE A 186 7.50 8.15 19.73
N SER A 187 6.98 9.22 19.13
CA SER A 187 7.47 10.59 19.25
C SER A 187 6.53 11.50 20.03
N GLN A 188 5.47 10.96 20.67
CA GLN A 188 4.47 11.73 21.43
C GLN A 188 4.23 11.18 22.84
N THR A 189 4.26 12.06 23.85
CA THR A 189 3.99 11.67 25.25
C THR A 189 2.51 11.42 25.50
N SER A 190 1.66 12.14 24.76
CA SER A 190 0.21 12.12 24.92
C SER A 190 -0.47 12.03 23.55
N PRO A 191 -0.43 10.86 22.88
CA PRO A 191 -1.06 10.68 21.59
C PRO A 191 -2.59 10.80 21.69
N THR A 192 -3.22 11.43 20.70
CA THR A 192 -4.68 11.64 20.68
C THR A 192 -5.44 10.32 20.54
N SER A 193 -6.73 10.31 20.87
CA SER A 193 -7.62 9.16 20.67
C SER A 193 -7.59 8.65 19.23
N GLU A 194 -7.60 9.57 18.27
CA GLU A 194 -7.62 9.26 16.84
C GLU A 194 -6.29 8.62 16.39
N LEU A 195 -5.16 9.15 16.87
CA LEU A 195 -3.86 8.55 16.60
C LEU A 195 -3.77 7.14 17.22
N LYS A 196 -4.23 6.97 18.47
CA LYS A 196 -4.28 5.65 19.12
C LYS A 196 -5.16 4.67 18.33
N MET A 197 -6.28 5.11 17.75
CA MET A 197 -7.12 4.26 16.89
C MET A 197 -6.38 3.80 15.63
N LEU A 198 -5.70 4.72 14.93
CA LEU A 198 -4.91 4.37 13.74
C LEU A 198 -3.79 3.39 14.07
N VAL A 199 -3.04 3.67 15.12
CA VAL A 199 -1.94 2.81 15.58
C VAL A 199 -2.45 1.43 15.93
N ASN A 200 -3.55 1.33 16.70
CA ASN A 200 -4.13 0.03 17.04
C ASN A 200 -4.56 -0.74 15.79
N TYR A 201 -5.17 -0.08 14.80
CA TYR A 201 -5.50 -0.71 13.53
C TYR A 201 -4.24 -1.18 12.79
N ILE A 202 -3.19 -0.37 12.76
CA ILE A 202 -1.94 -0.73 12.07
C ILE A 202 -1.28 -1.94 12.75
N MET A 203 -1.19 -1.91 14.07
CA MET A 203 -0.60 -2.98 14.87
C MET A 203 -1.44 -4.26 14.74
N LYS A 204 -2.74 -4.22 15.01
CA LYS A 204 -3.57 -5.43 15.15
C LYS A 204 -4.09 -6.00 13.83
N THR A 205 -4.18 -5.18 12.78
CA THR A 205 -4.79 -5.59 11.50
C THR A 205 -3.84 -5.40 10.32
N TYR A 206 -3.43 -4.16 10.03
CA TYR A 206 -2.69 -3.87 8.80
C TYR A 206 -1.37 -4.63 8.70
N SER A 207 -0.54 -4.59 9.74
CA SER A 207 0.81 -5.18 9.70
C SER A 207 0.76 -6.71 9.71
N PRO A 208 -0.04 -7.38 10.57
CA PRO A 208 -0.19 -8.83 10.52
C PRO A 208 -0.71 -9.34 9.17
N VAL A 209 -1.71 -8.67 8.59
CA VAL A 209 -2.24 -9.02 7.26
C VAL A 209 -1.17 -8.80 6.18
N TRP A 210 -0.43 -7.68 6.25
CA TRP A 210 0.66 -7.39 5.31
C TRP A 210 1.70 -8.51 5.27
N PHE A 211 2.16 -8.96 6.44
CA PHE A 211 3.15 -10.02 6.52
C PHE A 211 2.57 -11.41 6.24
N THR A 212 1.28 -11.62 6.47
CA THR A 212 0.59 -12.86 6.05
C THR A 212 0.55 -12.97 4.52
N ILE A 213 0.25 -11.87 3.81
CA ILE A 213 0.27 -11.82 2.33
C ILE A 213 1.68 -12.04 1.77
N LYS A 214 2.71 -11.62 2.52
CA LYS A 214 4.11 -11.66 2.07
C LYS A 214 4.80 -13.01 2.27
N ARG A 215 4.25 -13.88 3.12
CA ARG A 215 4.75 -15.25 3.35
C ARG A 215 4.82 -16.04 2.05
#